data_AF-A0A951GL47-F1
#
_entry.id   AF-A0A951GL47-F1
#
_cell.length_a   1.000
_cell.length_b   1.000
_cell.length_c   1.000
_cell.angle_alpha   90.00
_cell.angle_beta   90.00
_cell.angle_gamma   90.00
#
_symmetry.space_group_name_H-M   'P 1'
#
loop_
_entity.id
_entity.type
_entity.pdbx_description
1 polymer ?
#
loop_
_entity_poly.entity_id
_entity_poly.type
_entity_poly.pdbx_seq_one_letter_code
_entity_poly.pdbx_strand_id
1 'polypeptide(L)'
;MVASNFAASNTPHLPVRADWLNSTREDIIEPDLPIVDPHHHLIDRPEHGTYLLPDLLADTGSGHNIIATVYLEWLSMYRATGPTEMQPVGEVEFANGVAAMAASGAYGKTLVCAGIVAYADLALGGAVEKVLEAQIAAGGGRYRGIRYISATHPAQGQWGSPVLRPDGMLTDPKVREGFAKLAPLGLTFDAWMYHTQLGELIELARAFPETQIVLDHVGGPIGVGPYAGKRDAVFAEWSGKIKELAQCRNVFIKLGGLGMKMFGFDIHEAPKAPGSEQLAALWKPYIETCVAAFGVERAMFESNFPVDKGGGSYHVFWNAFKRLTAGCSAAEKTALFSGTAKRFYRLAI
;
A
#
# COMPACT_ATOMS: atom_id res chain seq x y z
N MET A 1 36.16 12.93 -7.05
CA MET A 1 35.49 14.17 -7.50
C MET A 1 35.47 14.15 -9.02
N VAL A 2 34.39 13.61 -9.61
CA VAL A 2 34.04 13.80 -11.01
C VAL A 2 32.57 14.14 -10.98
N ALA A 3 32.26 15.43 -11.15
CA ALA A 3 30.91 15.88 -11.38
C ALA A 3 30.51 15.44 -12.79
N SER A 4 29.49 14.59 -12.87
CA SER A 4 28.80 14.26 -14.12
C SER A 4 27.32 14.52 -13.91
N ASN A 5 26.78 15.44 -14.71
CA ASN A 5 25.41 15.93 -14.74
C ASN A 5 24.36 14.87 -14.38
N PHE A 6 23.65 15.09 -13.27
CA PHE A 6 22.37 14.43 -13.01
C PHE A 6 21.34 14.95 -14.01
N ALA A 7 21.15 14.23 -15.13
CA ALA A 7 19.86 14.22 -15.79
C ALA A 7 18.81 13.83 -14.75
N ALA A 8 17.67 14.52 -14.71
CA ALA A 8 16.58 14.27 -13.75
C ALA A 8 16.41 12.77 -13.56
N SER A 9 16.76 12.26 -12.37
CA SER A 9 16.74 10.83 -12.09
C SER A 9 15.34 10.31 -12.41
N ASN A 10 15.22 9.32 -13.30
CA ASN A 10 13.95 8.64 -13.55
C ASN A 10 13.61 7.83 -12.29
N THR A 11 13.09 8.51 -11.27
CA THR A 11 12.60 7.92 -10.01
C THR A 11 11.20 7.36 -10.26
N PRO A 12 10.82 6.26 -9.59
CA PRO A 12 9.46 5.74 -9.71
C PRO A 12 8.45 6.60 -8.95
N HIS A 13 8.93 7.45 -8.04
CA HIS A 13 8.11 8.33 -7.21
C HIS A 13 8.04 9.72 -7.82
N LEU A 14 6.82 10.24 -7.94
CA LEU A 14 6.59 11.61 -8.39
C LEU A 14 7.11 12.60 -7.35
N PRO A 15 7.78 13.71 -7.75
CA PRO A 15 8.28 14.69 -6.81
C PRO A 15 7.11 15.36 -6.07
N VAL A 16 7.24 15.47 -4.75
CA VAL A 16 6.28 16.18 -3.90
C VAL A 16 6.53 17.68 -4.02
N ARG A 17 5.57 18.43 -4.58
CA ARG A 17 5.66 19.88 -4.80
C ARG A 17 4.63 20.60 -3.94
N ALA A 18 5.05 21.18 -2.82
CA ALA A 18 4.14 21.79 -1.84
C ALA A 18 3.24 22.88 -2.45
N ASP A 19 3.80 23.81 -3.24
CA ASP A 19 3.03 24.88 -3.87
C ASP A 19 1.98 24.35 -4.86
N TRP A 20 2.35 23.32 -5.63
CA TRP A 20 1.45 22.65 -6.55
C TRP A 20 0.32 21.95 -5.80
N LEU A 21 0.63 21.20 -4.72
CA LEU A 21 -0.40 20.57 -3.88
C LEU A 21 -1.33 21.59 -3.22
N ASN A 22 -0.79 22.72 -2.77
CA ASN A 22 -1.55 23.80 -2.15
C ASN A 22 -2.41 24.61 -3.14
N SER A 23 -2.21 24.43 -4.44
CA SER A 23 -3.03 25.09 -5.48
C SER A 23 -4.47 24.57 -5.51
N THR A 24 -4.75 23.42 -4.90
CA THR A 24 -6.08 22.84 -4.79
C THR A 24 -6.44 22.62 -3.32
N ARG A 25 -7.53 23.24 -2.90
CA ARG A 25 -8.18 23.02 -1.60
C ARG A 25 -9.66 22.82 -1.83
N GLU A 26 -10.24 21.92 -1.06
CA GLU A 26 -11.65 21.56 -1.14
C GLU A 26 -12.20 21.34 0.27
N ASP A 27 -13.50 21.59 0.45
CA ASP A 27 -14.18 21.25 1.69
C ASP A 27 -14.16 19.73 1.91
N ILE A 28 -14.06 19.31 3.17
CA ILE A 28 -14.02 17.90 3.53
C ILE A 28 -15.42 17.31 3.42
N ILE A 29 -15.57 16.31 2.56
CA ILE A 29 -16.81 15.54 2.44
C ILE A 29 -16.91 14.59 3.63
N GLU A 30 -18.09 14.49 4.27
CA GLU A 30 -18.35 13.59 5.43
C GLU A 30 -17.22 13.58 6.48
N PRO A 31 -16.85 14.73 7.07
CA PRO A 31 -15.65 14.85 7.91
C PRO A 31 -15.62 13.88 9.09
N ASP A 32 -16.79 13.51 9.63
CA ASP A 32 -16.92 12.63 10.79
C ASP A 32 -16.79 11.13 10.47
N LEU A 33 -16.88 10.72 9.19
CA LEU A 33 -16.78 9.32 8.79
C LEU A 33 -15.44 8.73 9.27
N PRO A 34 -15.44 7.70 10.15
CA PRO A 34 -14.20 7.12 10.64
C PRO A 34 -13.42 6.40 9.54
N ILE A 35 -12.13 6.69 9.47
CA ILE A 35 -11.23 6.13 8.45
C ILE A 35 -10.06 5.41 9.13
N VAL A 36 -9.81 4.18 8.71
CA VAL A 36 -8.52 3.52 8.90
C VAL A 36 -7.77 3.65 7.59
N ASP A 37 -6.56 4.20 7.61
CA ASP A 37 -5.67 4.20 6.46
C ASP A 37 -4.76 2.96 6.52
N PRO A 38 -5.09 1.86 5.80
CA PRO A 38 -4.37 0.61 5.91
C PRO A 38 -3.04 0.62 5.16
N HIS A 39 -2.56 1.76 4.63
CA HIS A 39 -1.30 1.80 3.90
C HIS A 39 -0.64 3.17 3.94
N HIS A 40 0.35 3.31 4.83
CA HIS A 40 1.32 4.40 4.77
C HIS A 40 2.74 3.87 4.99
N HIS A 41 3.70 4.70 4.62
CA HIS A 41 5.12 4.49 4.88
C HIS A 41 5.68 5.63 5.73
N LEU A 42 6.75 5.32 6.45
CA LEU A 42 7.60 6.30 7.11
C LEU A 42 9.00 6.17 6.50
N ILE A 43 9.52 7.29 6.03
CA ILE A 43 10.73 7.36 5.22
C ILE A 43 11.67 8.36 5.88
N ASP A 44 12.92 7.98 6.05
CA ASP A 44 14.00 8.91 6.39
C ASP A 44 15.27 8.47 5.68
N ARG A 45 15.47 9.01 4.47
CA ARG A 45 16.60 8.64 3.60
C ARG A 45 17.14 9.84 2.86
N PRO A 46 18.47 9.97 2.73
CA PRO A 46 19.08 11.05 1.94
C PRO A 46 18.52 11.17 0.52
N GLU A 47 18.22 10.04 -0.13
CA GLU A 47 17.79 9.97 -1.53
C GLU A 47 16.28 10.13 -1.75
N HIS A 48 15.46 9.88 -0.73
CA HIS A 48 13.99 9.90 -0.84
C HIS A 48 13.33 10.97 0.04
N GLY A 49 14.14 11.72 0.80
CA GLY A 49 13.68 12.71 1.76
C GLY A 49 13.16 12.09 3.05
N THR A 50 12.50 12.94 3.83
CA THR A 50 11.96 12.58 5.14
C THR A 50 10.45 12.73 5.10
N TYR A 51 9.77 11.70 5.61
CA TYR A 51 8.34 11.65 5.88
C TYR A 51 8.14 10.81 7.14
N LEU A 52 8.09 11.49 8.29
CA LEU A 52 8.00 10.86 9.59
C LEU A 52 6.67 11.23 10.27
N LEU A 53 6.56 10.93 11.57
CA LEU A 53 5.35 11.18 12.34
C LEU A 53 4.79 12.62 12.16
N PRO A 54 5.58 13.71 12.21
CA PRO A 54 5.05 15.06 12.02
C PRO A 54 4.39 15.26 10.63
N ASP A 55 5.00 14.70 9.58
CA ASP A 55 4.50 14.82 8.21
C ASP A 55 3.20 14.02 8.02
N LEU A 56 3.17 12.80 8.57
CA LEU A 56 1.96 11.98 8.56
C LEU A 56 0.83 12.63 9.37
N LEU A 57 1.12 13.26 10.50
CA LEU A 57 0.12 13.97 11.30
C LEU A 57 -0.39 15.22 10.59
N ALA A 58 0.46 15.92 9.83
CA ALA A 58 0.01 17.04 8.99
C ALA A 58 -0.96 16.57 7.90
N ASP A 59 -0.70 15.42 7.26
CA ASP A 59 -1.56 14.86 6.23
C ASP A 59 -2.85 14.26 6.83
N THR A 60 -2.76 13.41 7.86
CA THR A 60 -3.94 12.82 8.53
C THR A 60 -4.77 13.85 9.29
N GLY A 61 -4.16 14.96 9.72
CA GLY A 61 -4.81 16.12 10.33
C GLY A 61 -5.42 17.10 9.34
N SER A 62 -5.40 16.83 8.03
CA SER A 62 -5.92 17.72 6.98
C SER A 62 -7.45 17.82 6.90
N GLY A 63 -8.17 17.24 7.87
CA GLY A 63 -9.60 17.48 8.12
C GLY A 63 -10.49 16.23 8.11
N HIS A 64 -10.00 15.10 7.57
CA HIS A 64 -10.71 13.82 7.66
C HIS A 64 -10.55 13.17 9.04
N ASN A 65 -11.55 12.42 9.49
CA ASN A 65 -11.48 11.63 10.73
C ASN A 65 -10.68 10.34 10.57
N ILE A 66 -9.36 10.45 10.40
CA ILE A 66 -8.44 9.32 10.44
C ILE A 66 -8.30 8.85 11.89
N ILE A 67 -8.81 7.66 12.19
CA ILE A 67 -8.79 7.10 13.55
C ILE A 67 -7.56 6.21 13.78
N ALA A 68 -7.03 5.60 12.73
CA ALA A 68 -5.83 4.77 12.81
C ALA A 68 -5.15 4.59 11.45
N THR A 69 -3.88 4.19 11.48
CA THR A 69 -3.14 3.82 10.27
C THR A 69 -2.43 2.47 10.42
N VAL A 70 -2.15 1.81 9.30
CA VAL A 70 -1.29 0.61 9.23
C VAL A 70 -0.01 0.98 8.50
N TYR A 71 1.14 0.69 9.12
CA TYR A 71 2.47 0.90 8.56
C TYR A 71 2.85 -0.28 7.68
N LEU A 72 3.32 0.00 6.47
CA LEU A 72 3.77 -1.01 5.51
C LEU A 72 5.27 -0.87 5.29
N GLU A 73 5.91 -2.01 5.08
CA GLU A 73 7.35 -2.13 4.91
C GLU A 73 7.87 -1.25 3.78
N TRP A 74 9.04 -0.66 4.00
CA TRP A 74 9.73 0.11 2.97
C TRP A 74 11.25 -0.01 3.08
N LEU A 75 11.78 -1.05 3.75
CA LEU A 75 13.22 -1.23 4.03
C LEU A 75 13.78 -0.16 4.99
N SER A 76 12.94 0.40 5.87
CA SER A 76 13.31 1.49 6.78
C SER A 76 13.93 0.96 8.07
N MET A 77 15.00 1.63 8.54
CA MET A 77 15.59 1.39 9.87
C MET A 77 15.95 -0.08 10.18
N TYR A 78 16.41 -0.83 9.17
CA TYR A 78 16.95 -2.17 9.38
C TYR A 78 18.12 -2.14 10.38
N ARG A 79 18.25 -3.19 11.19
CA ARG A 79 19.36 -3.28 12.15
C ARG A 79 20.68 -3.29 11.39
N ALA A 80 21.62 -2.44 11.81
CA ALA A 80 22.93 -2.32 11.17
C ALA A 80 23.88 -3.50 11.46
N THR A 81 23.57 -4.35 12.45
CA THR A 81 24.39 -5.49 12.86
C THR A 81 23.52 -6.71 13.18
N GLY A 82 24.15 -7.89 13.23
CA GLY A 82 23.47 -9.17 13.46
C GLY A 82 23.25 -9.97 12.17
N PRO A 83 22.58 -11.14 12.26
CA PRO A 83 22.27 -11.98 11.11
C PRO A 83 21.44 -11.22 10.07
N THR A 84 21.76 -11.38 8.79
CA THR A 84 21.13 -10.66 7.68
C THR A 84 19.61 -10.82 7.68
N GLU A 85 19.13 -12.05 7.92
CA GLU A 85 17.71 -12.39 7.99
C GLU A 85 16.97 -11.70 9.15
N MET A 86 17.68 -11.24 10.18
CA MET A 86 17.12 -10.56 11.35
C MET A 86 17.16 -9.03 11.25
N GLN A 87 17.77 -8.47 10.20
CA GLN A 87 17.85 -7.03 10.01
C GLN A 87 16.47 -6.35 9.87
N PRO A 88 15.47 -6.94 9.17
CA PRO A 88 14.14 -6.35 9.03
C PRO A 88 13.38 -6.16 10.36
N VAL A 89 13.77 -6.86 11.43
CA VAL A 89 13.18 -6.66 12.76
C VAL A 89 13.35 -5.21 13.24
N GLY A 90 14.41 -4.52 12.82
CA GLY A 90 14.62 -3.10 13.15
C GLY A 90 13.53 -2.17 12.61
N GLU A 91 12.94 -2.50 11.46
CA GLU A 91 11.83 -1.75 10.89
C GLU A 91 10.58 -1.83 11.78
N VAL A 92 10.32 -3.01 12.34
CA VAL A 92 9.22 -3.23 13.29
C VAL A 92 9.46 -2.46 14.59
N GLU A 93 10.69 -2.47 15.11
CA GLU A 93 11.07 -1.72 16.31
C GLU A 93 10.85 -0.21 16.11
N PHE A 94 11.28 0.31 14.97
CA PHE A 94 11.10 1.70 14.59
C PHE A 94 9.61 2.08 14.48
N ALA A 95 8.82 1.33 13.71
CA ALA A 95 7.39 1.60 13.54
C ALA A 95 6.63 1.49 14.87
N ASN A 96 7.00 0.53 15.74
CA ASN A 96 6.39 0.39 17.06
C ASN A 96 6.78 1.55 18.01
N GLY A 97 7.99 2.10 17.88
CA GLY A 97 8.40 3.32 18.57
C GLY A 97 7.54 4.53 18.17
N VAL A 98 7.27 4.70 16.86
CA VAL A 98 6.35 5.73 16.37
C VAL A 98 4.92 5.49 16.86
N ALA A 99 4.47 4.24 16.85
CA ALA A 99 3.16 3.86 17.40
C ALA A 99 3.02 4.23 18.88
N ALA A 100 4.08 4.05 19.67
CA ALA A 100 4.10 4.42 21.09
C ALA A 100 4.00 5.94 21.29
N MET A 101 4.66 6.74 20.43
CA MET A 101 4.51 8.19 20.45
C MET A 101 3.07 8.61 20.21
N ALA A 102 2.42 8.09 19.16
CA ALA A 102 1.02 8.41 18.87
C ALA A 102 0.06 7.94 19.99
N ALA A 103 0.29 6.74 20.53
CA ALA A 103 -0.52 6.18 21.62
C ALA A 103 -0.41 6.94 22.95
N SER A 104 0.59 7.82 23.11
CA SER A 104 0.68 8.71 24.30
C SER A 104 -0.46 9.73 24.39
N GLY A 105 -1.17 9.99 23.28
CA GLY A 105 -2.19 11.04 23.18
C GLY A 105 -1.61 12.45 23.03
N ALA A 106 -0.30 12.64 23.15
CA ALA A 106 0.35 13.95 23.01
C ALA A 106 0.37 14.48 21.55
N TYR A 107 0.12 13.59 20.58
CA TYR A 107 0.22 13.89 19.14
C TYR A 107 -1.15 13.91 18.43
N GLY A 108 -2.24 13.97 19.21
CA GLY A 108 -3.61 13.96 18.68
C GLY A 108 -4.28 12.59 18.83
N LYS A 109 -5.46 12.46 18.19
CA LYS A 109 -6.33 11.28 18.34
C LYS A 109 -6.00 10.10 17.42
N THR A 110 -5.24 10.34 16.35
CA THR A 110 -4.95 9.31 15.35
C THR A 110 -4.00 8.26 15.90
N LEU A 111 -4.41 7.00 15.91
CA LEU A 111 -3.55 5.88 16.28
C LEU A 111 -2.65 5.49 15.11
N VAL A 112 -1.49 6.14 15.02
CA VAL A 112 -0.51 5.87 13.97
C VAL A 112 0.17 4.51 14.20
N CYS A 113 0.38 3.75 13.12
CA CYS A 113 0.97 2.42 13.15
C CYS A 113 0.22 1.45 14.08
N ALA A 114 -1.12 1.53 14.14
CA ALA A 114 -1.96 0.63 14.91
C ALA A 114 -1.84 -0.85 14.45
N GLY A 115 -1.47 -1.04 13.18
CA GLY A 115 -0.93 -2.28 12.64
C GLY A 115 0.44 -2.02 11.99
N ILE A 116 1.31 -3.02 12.05
CA ILE A 116 2.64 -3.00 11.44
C ILE A 116 2.75 -4.24 10.55
N VAL A 117 3.07 -4.01 9.28
CA VAL A 117 3.35 -5.03 8.27
C VAL A 117 4.78 -4.79 7.80
N ALA A 118 5.66 -5.78 7.94
CA ALA A 118 7.10 -5.62 7.66
C ALA A 118 7.60 -6.65 6.65
N TYR A 119 8.86 -6.55 6.24
CA TYR A 119 9.46 -7.55 5.36
C TYR A 119 9.89 -8.81 6.13
N ALA A 120 9.70 -9.98 5.54
CA ALA A 120 10.46 -11.18 5.89
C ALA A 120 10.86 -11.91 4.61
N ASP A 121 12.09 -12.42 4.56
CA ASP A 121 12.55 -13.17 3.40
C ASP A 121 11.98 -14.59 3.39
N LEU A 122 10.88 -14.76 2.65
CA LEU A 122 10.25 -16.06 2.45
C LEU A 122 11.16 -17.07 1.74
N ALA A 123 12.20 -16.63 1.02
CA ALA A 123 13.15 -17.54 0.36
C ALA A 123 14.04 -18.32 1.36
N LEU A 124 13.97 -17.99 2.66
CA LEU A 124 14.52 -18.82 3.74
C LEU A 124 13.74 -20.13 3.93
N GLY A 125 12.55 -20.26 3.33
CA GLY A 125 11.62 -21.36 3.57
C GLY A 125 11.18 -21.39 5.03
N GLY A 126 11.03 -22.58 5.61
CA GLY A 126 10.55 -22.73 6.98
C GLY A 126 11.43 -22.05 8.04
N ALA A 127 12.70 -21.76 7.72
CA ALA A 127 13.59 -21.03 8.62
C ALA A 127 13.16 -19.57 8.86
N VAL A 128 12.31 -19.01 7.98
CA VAL A 128 11.74 -17.65 8.16
C VAL A 128 10.91 -17.54 9.45
N GLU A 129 10.40 -18.65 9.98
CA GLU A 129 9.58 -18.70 11.20
C GLU A 129 10.25 -17.97 12.37
N LYS A 130 11.57 -18.13 12.55
CA LYS A 130 12.32 -17.42 13.60
C LYS A 130 12.33 -15.90 13.43
N VAL A 131 12.36 -15.42 12.18
CA VAL A 131 12.28 -13.98 11.87
C VAL A 131 10.88 -13.47 12.18
N LEU A 132 9.85 -14.23 11.80
CA LEU A 132 8.44 -13.88 12.09
C LEU A 132 8.18 -13.81 13.60
N GLU A 133 8.67 -14.78 14.38
CA GLU A 133 8.59 -14.76 15.85
C GLU A 133 9.28 -13.54 16.46
N ALA A 134 10.48 -13.18 15.95
CA ALA A 134 11.20 -12.00 16.40
C ALA A 134 10.43 -10.69 16.08
N GLN A 135 9.79 -10.62 14.91
CA GLN A 135 8.96 -9.47 14.53
C GLN A 135 7.68 -9.38 15.35
N ILE A 136 7.04 -10.51 15.69
CA ILE A 136 5.90 -10.55 16.62
C ILE A 136 6.31 -9.95 17.97
N ALA A 137 7.45 -10.38 18.52
CA ALA A 137 7.96 -9.86 19.78
C ALA A 137 8.26 -8.36 19.70
N ALA A 138 8.98 -7.91 18.66
CA ALA A 138 9.32 -6.50 18.45
C ALA A 138 8.09 -5.60 18.27
N GLY A 139 7.04 -6.11 17.64
CA GLY A 139 5.83 -5.36 17.35
C GLY A 139 4.94 -5.07 18.55
N GLY A 140 5.18 -5.69 19.72
CA GLY A 140 4.44 -5.40 20.95
C GLY A 140 2.91 -5.52 20.79
N GLY A 141 2.45 -6.53 20.04
CA GLY A 141 1.03 -6.74 19.72
C GLY A 141 0.50 -5.97 18.51
N ARG A 142 1.31 -5.12 17.87
CA ARG A 142 0.94 -4.38 16.64
C ARG A 142 1.41 -5.03 15.35
N TYR A 143 2.31 -6.02 15.39
CA TYR A 143 2.76 -6.73 14.20
C TYR A 143 1.65 -7.65 13.66
N ARG A 144 1.24 -7.45 12.39
CA ARG A 144 0.06 -8.10 11.81
C ARG A 144 0.35 -9.02 10.63
N GLY A 145 1.49 -8.85 9.98
CA GLY A 145 1.81 -9.63 8.80
C GLY A 145 3.10 -9.19 8.12
N ILE A 146 3.31 -9.75 6.95
CA ILE A 146 4.39 -9.33 6.06
C ILE A 146 3.84 -8.70 4.79
N ARG A 147 4.64 -7.83 4.19
CA ARG A 147 4.47 -7.42 2.81
C ARG A 147 5.62 -7.95 1.99
N TYR A 148 5.28 -8.43 0.80
CA TYR A 148 6.22 -9.09 -0.09
C TYR A 148 6.08 -8.49 -1.48
N ILE A 149 7.08 -7.69 -1.84
CA ILE A 149 7.16 -7.05 -3.14
C ILE A 149 7.74 -8.06 -4.14
N SER A 150 6.89 -8.62 -4.99
CA SER A 150 7.29 -9.45 -6.13
C SER A 150 7.22 -8.72 -7.46
N ALA A 151 6.80 -7.44 -7.46
CA ALA A 151 6.69 -6.59 -8.64
C ALA A 151 7.97 -6.62 -9.49
N THR A 152 7.87 -7.18 -10.68
CA THR A 152 8.95 -7.21 -11.68
C THR A 152 8.38 -7.18 -13.09
N HIS A 153 9.01 -6.42 -13.97
CA HIS A 153 8.65 -6.37 -15.39
C HIS A 153 9.87 -5.99 -16.22
N PRO A 154 10.17 -6.62 -17.38
CA PRO A 154 11.39 -6.34 -18.15
C PRO A 154 11.60 -4.86 -18.51
N ALA A 155 10.52 -4.13 -18.75
CA ALA A 155 10.55 -2.70 -19.08
C ALA A 155 10.53 -1.74 -17.88
N GLN A 156 10.58 -2.21 -16.63
CA GLN A 156 10.28 -1.36 -15.46
C GLN A 156 11.25 -0.21 -15.19
N GLY A 157 12.47 -0.29 -15.73
CA GLY A 157 13.39 0.85 -15.75
C GLY A 157 12.81 2.08 -16.45
N GLN A 158 11.86 1.91 -17.38
CA GLN A 158 11.21 3.02 -18.10
C GLN A 158 10.36 3.91 -17.18
N TRP A 159 9.85 3.37 -16.08
CA TRP A 159 9.12 4.15 -15.07
C TRP A 159 9.88 4.28 -13.75
N GLY A 160 11.19 4.09 -13.79
CA GLY A 160 12.09 4.45 -12.70
C GLY A 160 12.25 3.41 -11.60
N SER A 161 11.81 2.17 -11.80
CA SER A 161 12.05 1.07 -10.85
C SER A 161 13.17 0.15 -11.34
N PRO A 162 14.47 0.48 -11.24
CA PRO A 162 15.53 -0.28 -11.88
C PRO A 162 15.80 -1.66 -11.24
N VAL A 163 15.33 -1.90 -10.01
CA VAL A 163 15.60 -3.16 -9.28
C VAL A 163 14.68 -4.27 -9.78
N LEU A 164 15.20 -5.11 -10.67
CA LEU A 164 14.50 -6.31 -11.15
C LEU A 164 14.53 -7.41 -10.09
N ARG A 165 13.38 -7.99 -9.81
CA ARG A 165 13.24 -9.16 -8.95
C ARG A 165 13.14 -10.42 -9.83
N PRO A 166 13.50 -11.61 -9.30
CA PRO A 166 13.32 -12.86 -10.03
C PRO A 166 11.86 -13.05 -10.47
N ASP A 167 11.66 -13.67 -11.63
CA ASP A 167 10.33 -14.08 -12.07
C ASP A 167 9.85 -15.30 -11.24
N GLY A 168 8.54 -15.44 -11.05
CA GLY A 168 7.97 -16.61 -10.39
C GLY A 168 8.25 -16.71 -8.89
N MET A 169 8.53 -15.61 -8.20
CA MET A 169 8.80 -15.65 -6.75
C MET A 169 7.67 -16.31 -5.96
N LEU A 170 6.40 -16.12 -6.34
CA LEU A 170 5.27 -16.71 -5.60
C LEU A 170 4.98 -18.17 -6.00
N THR A 171 5.61 -18.66 -7.06
CA THR A 171 5.55 -20.08 -7.47
C THR A 171 6.76 -20.87 -6.98
N ASP A 172 7.81 -20.19 -6.51
CA ASP A 172 9.00 -20.81 -5.94
C ASP A 172 8.65 -21.70 -4.71
N PRO A 173 9.05 -22.99 -4.70
CA PRO A 173 8.74 -23.92 -3.61
C PRO A 173 9.27 -23.47 -2.25
N LYS A 174 10.43 -22.81 -2.22
CA LYS A 174 11.05 -22.32 -0.98
C LYS A 174 10.30 -21.12 -0.43
N VAL A 175 9.90 -20.19 -1.30
CA VAL A 175 9.01 -19.08 -0.91
C VAL A 175 7.67 -19.62 -0.36
N ARG A 176 7.09 -20.63 -1.01
CA ARG A 176 5.86 -21.27 -0.53
C ARG A 176 6.02 -21.99 0.81
N GLU A 177 7.18 -22.59 1.08
CA GLU A 177 7.51 -23.17 2.40
C GLU A 177 7.52 -22.09 3.49
N GLY A 178 8.10 -20.91 3.20
CA GLY A 178 8.09 -19.77 4.11
C GLY A 178 6.69 -19.18 4.28
N PHE A 179 5.94 -19.02 3.18
CA PHE A 179 4.57 -18.51 3.18
C PHE A 179 3.64 -19.37 4.06
N ALA A 180 3.84 -20.70 4.05
CA ALA A 180 3.07 -21.63 4.87
C ALA A 180 3.19 -21.37 6.39
N LYS A 181 4.19 -20.60 6.83
CA LYS A 181 4.38 -20.22 8.25
C LYS A 181 3.48 -19.07 8.71
N LEU A 182 2.87 -18.33 7.78
CA LEU A 182 2.07 -17.15 8.14
C LEU A 182 0.76 -17.51 8.86
N ALA A 183 -0.02 -18.44 8.33
CA ALA A 183 -1.32 -18.80 8.91
C ALA A 183 -1.21 -19.39 10.34
N PRO A 184 -0.28 -20.32 10.65
CA PRO A 184 -0.09 -20.81 12.02
C PRO A 184 0.25 -19.73 13.04
N LEU A 185 0.94 -18.66 12.61
CA LEU A 185 1.28 -17.50 13.44
C LEU A 185 0.19 -16.41 13.42
N GLY A 186 -0.91 -16.63 12.70
CA GLY A 186 -1.99 -15.65 12.55
C GLY A 186 -1.55 -14.37 11.86
N LEU A 187 -0.61 -14.45 10.91
CA LEU A 187 -0.05 -13.32 10.16
C LEU A 187 -0.71 -13.18 8.78
N THR A 188 -0.89 -11.93 8.34
CA THR A 188 -1.40 -11.61 6.99
C THR A 188 -0.28 -11.48 5.96
N PHE A 189 -0.65 -11.52 4.68
CA PHE A 189 0.25 -11.29 3.56
C PHE A 189 -0.25 -10.16 2.67
N ASP A 190 0.51 -9.08 2.59
CA ASP A 190 0.28 -7.96 1.69
C ASP A 190 1.10 -8.18 0.41
N ALA A 191 0.42 -8.28 -0.73
CA ALA A 191 1.00 -8.64 -2.01
C ALA A 191 1.17 -7.39 -2.89
N TRP A 192 2.42 -6.96 -3.14
CA TRP A 192 2.71 -5.89 -4.09
C TRP A 192 3.34 -6.44 -5.38
N MET A 193 2.61 -6.31 -6.49
CA MET A 193 2.96 -6.83 -7.81
C MET A 193 2.31 -6.03 -8.94
N TYR A 194 2.69 -6.32 -10.18
CA TYR A 194 2.02 -5.79 -11.37
C TYR A 194 0.89 -6.70 -11.84
N HIS A 195 -0.06 -6.14 -12.60
CA HIS A 195 -1.20 -6.88 -13.15
C HIS A 195 -0.80 -8.13 -13.96
N THR A 196 0.36 -8.10 -14.63
CA THR A 196 0.92 -9.23 -15.40
C THR A 196 1.27 -10.45 -14.53
N GLN A 197 1.42 -10.27 -13.22
CA GLN A 197 1.80 -11.31 -12.27
C GLN A 197 0.62 -11.84 -11.44
N LEU A 198 -0.61 -11.32 -11.64
CA LEU A 198 -1.78 -11.73 -10.85
C LEU A 198 -2.08 -13.23 -10.92
N GLY A 199 -1.66 -13.91 -12.00
CA GLY A 199 -1.75 -15.37 -12.10
C GLY A 199 -1.02 -16.09 -10.96
N GLU A 200 0.17 -15.62 -10.57
CA GLU A 200 0.94 -16.24 -9.49
C GLU A 200 0.24 -16.10 -8.14
N LEU A 201 -0.40 -14.95 -7.88
CA LEU A 201 -1.15 -14.72 -6.65
C LEU A 201 -2.40 -15.59 -6.57
N ILE A 202 -3.09 -15.79 -7.70
CA ILE A 202 -4.26 -16.67 -7.77
C ILE A 202 -3.86 -18.11 -7.39
N GLU A 203 -2.75 -18.61 -7.92
CA GLU A 203 -2.24 -19.93 -7.57
C GLU A 203 -1.86 -20.03 -6.09
N LEU A 204 -1.15 -19.03 -5.57
CA LEU A 204 -0.76 -18.98 -4.17
C LEU A 204 -1.99 -18.98 -3.24
N ALA A 205 -2.98 -18.13 -3.52
CA ALA A 205 -4.19 -18.02 -2.71
C ALA A 205 -5.00 -19.33 -2.70
N ARG A 206 -5.08 -20.03 -3.83
CA ARG A 206 -5.74 -21.34 -3.93
C ARG A 206 -4.97 -22.43 -3.18
N ALA A 207 -3.64 -22.39 -3.19
CA ALA A 207 -2.80 -23.36 -2.50
C ALA A 207 -2.84 -23.19 -0.97
N PHE A 208 -3.09 -21.98 -0.47
CA PHE A 208 -3.08 -21.65 0.96
C PHE A 208 -4.38 -20.94 1.39
N PRO A 209 -5.54 -21.63 1.39
CA PRO A 209 -6.83 -21.01 1.67
C PRO A 209 -6.96 -20.46 3.11
N GLU A 210 -6.10 -20.90 4.04
CA GLU A 210 -6.09 -20.44 5.43
C GLU A 210 -5.32 -19.13 5.63
N THR A 211 -4.40 -18.78 4.73
CA THR A 211 -3.63 -17.53 4.84
C THR A 211 -4.44 -16.37 4.29
N GLN A 212 -4.65 -15.33 5.11
CA GLN A 212 -5.30 -14.10 4.69
C GLN A 212 -4.33 -13.25 3.85
N ILE A 213 -4.76 -12.90 2.64
CA ILE A 213 -3.97 -12.17 1.65
C ILE A 213 -4.69 -10.85 1.32
N VAL A 214 -3.96 -9.76 1.16
CA VAL A 214 -4.46 -8.53 0.55
C VAL A 214 -3.62 -8.17 -0.66
N LEU A 215 -4.31 -7.89 -1.78
CA LEU A 215 -3.68 -7.34 -2.97
C LEU A 215 -3.57 -5.82 -2.83
N ASP A 216 -2.35 -5.30 -2.88
CA ASP A 216 -2.09 -3.86 -2.80
C ASP A 216 -2.48 -3.15 -4.10
N HIS A 217 -2.83 -1.86 -3.97
CA HIS A 217 -2.89 -0.89 -5.07
C HIS A 217 -3.67 -1.36 -6.30
N VAL A 218 -4.87 -1.90 -6.07
CA VAL A 218 -5.75 -2.50 -7.09
C VAL A 218 -5.06 -3.54 -7.99
N GLY A 219 -3.91 -4.09 -7.62
CA GLY A 219 -3.15 -5.05 -8.43
C GLY A 219 -2.24 -4.45 -9.50
N GLY A 220 -1.87 -3.18 -9.37
CA GLY A 220 -0.80 -2.57 -10.18
C GLY A 220 -0.95 -2.65 -11.71
N PRO A 221 -2.09 -2.25 -12.31
CA PRO A 221 -2.19 -2.09 -13.76
C PRO A 221 -1.20 -1.02 -14.25
N ILE A 222 -0.34 -1.39 -15.20
CA ILE A 222 0.72 -0.51 -15.71
C ILE A 222 0.15 0.33 -16.86
N GLY A 223 0.28 1.65 -16.79
CA GLY A 223 -0.15 2.59 -17.83
C GLY A 223 0.99 3.23 -18.63
N VAL A 224 2.24 2.86 -18.35
CA VAL A 224 3.46 3.50 -18.89
C VAL A 224 4.35 2.51 -19.64
N GLY A 225 5.40 3.01 -20.29
CA GLY A 225 6.34 2.21 -21.06
C GLY A 225 5.65 1.46 -22.21
N PRO A 226 5.77 0.12 -22.33
CA PRO A 226 5.15 -0.64 -23.41
C PRO A 226 3.61 -0.64 -23.40
N TYR A 227 3.02 -0.15 -22.30
CA TYR A 227 1.57 -0.02 -22.08
C TYR A 227 1.03 1.39 -22.34
N ALA A 228 1.88 2.37 -22.62
CA ALA A 228 1.46 3.73 -22.95
C ALA A 228 0.49 3.71 -24.16
N GLY A 229 -0.65 4.39 -24.02
CA GLY A 229 -1.72 4.41 -25.03
C GLY A 229 -2.53 3.11 -25.17
N LYS A 230 -2.33 2.11 -24.30
CA LYS A 230 -3.02 0.80 -24.35
C LYS A 230 -3.90 0.54 -23.13
N ARG A 231 -4.42 1.59 -22.49
CA ARG A 231 -5.18 1.50 -21.22
C ARG A 231 -6.36 0.53 -21.30
N ASP A 232 -7.12 0.53 -22.39
CA ASP A 232 -8.27 -0.36 -22.55
C ASP A 232 -7.87 -1.85 -22.60
N ALA A 233 -6.76 -2.17 -23.28
CA ALA A 233 -6.24 -3.53 -23.34
C ALA A 233 -5.71 -4.00 -21.96
N VAL A 234 -4.97 -3.13 -21.27
CA VAL A 234 -4.50 -3.39 -19.89
C VAL A 234 -5.68 -3.60 -18.96
N PHE A 235 -6.70 -2.74 -19.05
CA PHE A 235 -7.90 -2.84 -18.22
C PHE A 235 -8.67 -4.14 -18.47
N ALA A 236 -8.80 -4.58 -19.72
CA ALA A 236 -9.46 -5.84 -20.05
C ALA A 236 -8.75 -7.05 -19.43
N GLU A 237 -7.41 -7.12 -19.56
CA GLU A 237 -6.59 -8.18 -18.95
C GLU A 237 -6.68 -8.15 -17.42
N TRP A 238 -6.39 -6.99 -16.84
CA TRP A 238 -6.40 -6.76 -15.40
C TRP A 238 -7.77 -7.09 -14.78
N SER A 239 -8.87 -6.58 -15.34
CA SER A 239 -10.21 -6.80 -14.79
C SER A 239 -10.63 -8.27 -14.85
N GLY A 240 -10.20 -9.02 -15.88
CA GLY A 240 -10.38 -10.47 -15.94
C GLY A 240 -9.69 -11.18 -14.79
N LYS A 241 -8.43 -10.82 -14.51
CA LYS A 241 -7.65 -11.40 -13.40
C LYS A 241 -8.15 -11.00 -12.02
N ILE A 242 -8.64 -9.77 -11.85
CA ILE A 242 -9.30 -9.31 -10.62
C ILE A 242 -10.55 -10.15 -10.31
N LYS A 243 -11.41 -10.41 -11.31
CA LYS A 243 -12.60 -11.25 -11.13
C LYS A 243 -12.26 -12.69 -10.78
N GLU A 244 -11.19 -13.22 -11.37
CA GLU A 244 -10.68 -14.56 -11.05
C GLU A 244 -10.13 -14.63 -9.62
N LEU A 245 -9.28 -13.67 -9.24
CA LEU A 245 -8.68 -13.60 -7.91
C LEU A 245 -9.75 -13.44 -6.83
N ALA A 246 -10.79 -12.65 -7.08
CA ALA A 246 -11.89 -12.44 -6.13
C ALA A 246 -12.66 -13.72 -5.76
N GLN A 247 -12.54 -14.80 -6.56
CA GLN A 247 -13.10 -16.12 -6.20
C GLN A 247 -12.37 -16.77 -5.02
N CYS A 248 -11.12 -16.37 -4.75
CA CYS A 248 -10.36 -16.81 -3.58
C CYS A 248 -10.87 -16.05 -2.35
N ARG A 249 -11.57 -16.76 -1.45
CA ARG A 249 -12.27 -16.14 -0.30
C ARG A 249 -11.33 -15.55 0.75
N ASN A 250 -10.09 -16.02 0.80
CA ASN A 250 -9.02 -15.53 1.65
C ASN A 250 -8.30 -14.28 1.10
N VAL A 251 -8.71 -13.77 -0.07
CA VAL A 251 -8.10 -12.59 -0.69
C VAL A 251 -8.98 -11.36 -0.51
N PHE A 252 -8.32 -10.28 -0.10
CA PHE A 252 -8.81 -8.91 0.06
C PHE A 252 -8.11 -8.01 -0.95
N ILE A 253 -8.62 -6.79 -1.12
CA ILE A 253 -8.02 -5.80 -2.04
C ILE A 253 -7.99 -4.42 -1.42
N LYS A 254 -6.88 -3.71 -1.65
CA LYS A 254 -6.74 -2.30 -1.37
C LYS A 254 -7.07 -1.44 -2.58
N LEU A 255 -7.82 -0.37 -2.36
CA LEU A 255 -8.42 0.52 -3.36
C LEU A 255 -7.67 1.87 -3.43
N GLY A 256 -6.33 1.83 -3.53
CA GLY A 256 -5.49 3.03 -3.64
C GLY A 256 -4.24 2.78 -4.47
N GLY A 257 -3.16 3.53 -4.21
CA GLY A 257 -1.92 3.49 -5.01
C GLY A 257 -2.03 4.07 -6.42
N LEU A 258 -3.21 4.60 -6.78
CA LEU A 258 -3.55 5.13 -8.11
C LEU A 258 -2.90 6.49 -8.40
N GLY A 259 -2.23 7.10 -7.42
CA GLY A 259 -1.40 8.30 -7.58
C GLY A 259 0.00 8.02 -8.11
N MET A 260 0.44 6.75 -8.13
CA MET A 260 1.78 6.38 -8.60
C MET A 260 1.97 6.66 -10.10
N LYS A 261 3.19 7.09 -10.47
CA LYS A 261 3.61 7.33 -11.86
C LYS A 261 3.28 6.17 -12.80
N MET A 262 3.46 4.93 -12.33
CA MET A 262 3.28 3.73 -13.14
C MET A 262 1.86 3.54 -13.70
N PHE A 263 0.83 4.17 -13.12
CA PHE A 263 -0.54 4.11 -13.65
C PHE A 263 -0.73 4.98 -14.91
N GLY A 264 0.23 5.87 -15.21
CA GLY A 264 0.29 6.64 -16.46
C GLY A 264 -0.87 7.62 -16.63
N PHE A 265 -1.40 8.16 -15.53
CA PHE A 265 -2.47 9.15 -15.58
C PHE A 265 -1.99 10.58 -15.85
N ASP A 266 -0.69 10.82 -15.71
CA ASP A 266 0.00 12.09 -16.00
C ASP A 266 -0.60 13.33 -15.28
N ILE A 267 -1.39 13.10 -14.22
CA ILE A 267 -2.04 14.16 -13.41
C ILE A 267 -1.04 15.17 -12.84
N HIS A 268 0.19 14.73 -12.60
CA HIS A 268 1.28 15.52 -12.06
C HIS A 268 1.92 16.46 -13.09
N GLU A 269 1.57 16.37 -14.37
CA GLU A 269 2.05 17.28 -15.41
C GLU A 269 1.17 18.53 -15.53
N ALA A 270 -0.04 18.50 -14.96
CA ALA A 270 -0.95 19.64 -14.98
C ALA A 270 -0.37 20.83 -14.17
N PRO A 271 -0.64 22.09 -14.57
CA PRO A 271 -0.16 23.27 -13.84
C PRO A 271 -0.76 23.41 -12.44
N LYS A 272 -1.90 22.77 -12.19
CA LYS A 272 -2.63 22.77 -10.92
C LYS A 272 -2.81 21.33 -10.44
N ALA A 273 -2.77 21.11 -9.12
CA ALA A 273 -3.07 19.80 -8.54
C ALA A 273 -4.50 19.36 -8.86
N PRO A 274 -4.75 18.05 -9.08
CA PRO A 274 -6.08 17.56 -9.39
C PRO A 274 -7.04 17.78 -8.21
N GLY A 275 -8.31 18.01 -8.52
CA GLY A 275 -9.40 18.00 -7.53
C GLY A 275 -9.99 16.60 -7.35
N SER A 276 -10.77 16.40 -6.30
CA SER A 276 -11.32 15.08 -5.97
C SER A 276 -12.34 14.58 -6.99
N GLU A 277 -13.05 15.47 -7.69
CA GLU A 277 -13.96 15.09 -8.78
C GLU A 277 -13.21 14.48 -9.97
N GLN A 278 -12.08 15.08 -10.35
CA GLN A 278 -11.23 14.59 -11.42
C GLN A 278 -10.63 13.23 -11.07
N LEU A 279 -10.10 13.08 -9.85
CA LEU A 279 -9.54 11.82 -9.38
C LEU A 279 -10.62 10.74 -9.27
N ALA A 280 -11.79 11.07 -8.73
CA ALA A 280 -12.91 10.13 -8.67
C ALA A 280 -13.30 9.63 -10.07
N ALA A 281 -13.46 10.52 -11.05
CA ALA A 281 -13.79 10.12 -12.41
C ALA A 281 -12.72 9.21 -13.04
N LEU A 282 -11.44 9.54 -12.82
CA LEU A 282 -10.30 8.79 -13.36
C LEU A 282 -10.15 7.40 -12.73
N TRP A 283 -10.38 7.29 -11.43
CA TRP A 283 -10.17 6.05 -10.66
C TRP A 283 -11.39 5.13 -10.66
N LYS A 284 -12.57 5.67 -10.97
CA LYS A 284 -13.86 4.97 -10.97
C LYS A 284 -13.81 3.58 -11.63
N PRO A 285 -13.27 3.41 -12.86
CA PRO A 285 -13.28 2.11 -13.51
C PRO A 285 -12.55 1.02 -12.72
N TYR A 286 -11.44 1.38 -12.06
CA TYR A 286 -10.64 0.43 -11.28
C TYR A 286 -11.32 0.11 -9.95
N ILE A 287 -11.76 1.14 -9.23
CA ILE A 287 -12.39 1.00 -7.91
C ILE A 287 -13.72 0.24 -8.01
N GLU A 288 -14.60 0.61 -8.94
CA GLU A 288 -15.88 -0.08 -9.12
C GLU A 288 -15.69 -1.55 -9.53
N THR A 289 -14.70 -1.84 -10.39
CA THR A 289 -14.39 -3.24 -10.77
C THR A 289 -13.95 -4.06 -9.56
N CYS A 290 -13.08 -3.50 -8.72
CA CYS A 290 -12.61 -4.18 -7.51
C CYS A 290 -13.75 -4.39 -6.51
N VAL A 291 -14.55 -3.35 -6.23
CA VAL A 291 -15.68 -3.44 -5.30
C VAL A 291 -16.74 -4.43 -5.80
N ALA A 292 -17.06 -4.41 -7.10
CA ALA A 292 -18.00 -5.36 -7.70
C ALA A 292 -17.50 -6.82 -7.62
N ALA A 293 -16.20 -7.06 -7.75
CA ALA A 293 -15.62 -8.40 -7.69
C ALA A 293 -15.48 -8.93 -6.24
N PHE A 294 -14.93 -8.11 -5.35
CA PHE A 294 -14.59 -8.53 -3.98
C PHE A 294 -15.74 -8.36 -2.99
N GLY A 295 -16.61 -7.39 -3.22
CA GLY A 295 -17.58 -6.87 -2.25
C GLY A 295 -16.92 -5.93 -1.23
N VAL A 296 -17.74 -5.07 -0.60
CA VAL A 296 -17.26 -4.07 0.37
C VAL A 296 -16.59 -4.67 1.60
N GLU A 297 -16.95 -5.91 1.96
CA GLU A 297 -16.40 -6.60 3.13
C GLU A 297 -14.97 -7.13 2.92
N ARG A 298 -14.48 -7.12 1.67
CA ARG A 298 -13.12 -7.53 1.30
C ARG A 298 -12.34 -6.47 0.51
N ALA A 299 -12.89 -5.28 0.39
CA ALA A 299 -12.22 -4.14 -0.22
C ALA A 299 -12.02 -3.02 0.82
N MET A 300 -10.88 -2.33 0.77
CA MET A 300 -10.57 -1.23 1.68
C MET A 300 -9.85 -0.10 0.96
N PHE A 301 -10.22 1.16 1.23
CA PHE A 301 -9.48 2.31 0.70
C PHE A 301 -8.14 2.47 1.42
N GLU A 302 -7.16 3.03 0.72
CA GLU A 302 -5.83 3.31 1.26
C GLU A 302 -5.24 4.58 0.65
N SER A 303 -4.33 5.24 1.37
CA SER A 303 -3.66 6.42 0.84
C SER A 303 -2.40 6.09 0.02
N ASN A 304 -1.62 5.09 0.44
CA ASN A 304 -0.26 4.83 -0.04
C ASN A 304 0.69 6.02 0.17
N PHE A 305 0.50 6.81 1.23
CA PHE A 305 1.32 8.00 1.48
C PHE A 305 2.69 7.64 2.10
N PRO A 306 3.76 8.37 1.75
CA PRO A 306 3.79 9.55 0.88
C PRO A 306 4.05 9.21 -0.61
N VAL A 307 4.07 7.93 -1.00
CA VAL A 307 4.40 7.50 -2.37
C VAL A 307 3.46 8.14 -3.39
N ASP A 308 2.18 8.22 -3.06
CA ASP A 308 1.15 8.83 -3.90
C ASP A 308 1.07 10.36 -3.77
N LYS A 309 1.78 10.98 -2.81
CA LYS A 309 1.69 12.41 -2.50
C LYS A 309 2.11 13.31 -3.67
N GLY A 310 2.94 12.81 -4.58
CA GLY A 310 3.28 13.53 -5.81
C GLY A 310 2.14 13.57 -6.85
N GLY A 311 1.12 12.72 -6.71
CA GLY A 311 -0.08 12.69 -7.54
C GLY A 311 -1.22 13.57 -7.01
N GLY A 312 -1.24 13.88 -5.71
CA GLY A 312 -2.22 14.79 -5.10
C GLY A 312 -2.15 14.79 -3.57
N SER A 313 -2.94 15.65 -2.95
CA SER A 313 -2.92 15.85 -1.50
C SER A 313 -3.80 14.84 -0.76
N TYR A 314 -3.47 14.58 0.51
CA TYR A 314 -4.14 13.56 1.32
C TYR A 314 -5.67 13.77 1.41
N HIS A 315 -6.11 15.00 1.72
CA HIS A 315 -7.53 15.34 1.78
C HIS A 315 -8.26 15.18 0.42
N VAL A 316 -7.60 15.52 -0.69
CA VAL A 316 -8.19 15.34 -2.02
C VAL A 316 -8.39 13.86 -2.34
N PHE A 317 -7.44 13.00 -1.96
CA PHE A 317 -7.55 11.55 -2.16
C PHE A 317 -8.74 10.97 -1.40
N TRP A 318 -8.89 11.30 -0.12
CA TRP A 318 -10.02 10.84 0.69
C TRP A 318 -11.36 11.42 0.23
N ASN A 319 -11.40 12.68 -0.23
CA ASN A 319 -12.59 13.23 -0.89
C ASN A 319 -12.93 12.44 -2.17
N ALA A 320 -11.94 12.02 -2.96
CA ALA A 320 -12.19 11.23 -4.18
C ALA A 320 -12.84 9.89 -3.85
N PHE A 321 -12.36 9.19 -2.81
CA PHE A 321 -12.98 7.96 -2.32
C PHE A 321 -14.42 8.18 -1.82
N LYS A 322 -14.70 9.29 -1.15
CA LYS A 322 -16.05 9.64 -0.69
C LYS A 322 -17.00 9.96 -1.84
N ARG A 323 -16.52 10.62 -2.90
CA ARG A 323 -17.29 10.81 -4.13
C ARG A 323 -17.62 9.50 -4.82
N LEU A 324 -16.65 8.59 -4.90
CA LEU A 324 -16.82 7.25 -5.49
C LEU A 324 -17.85 6.39 -4.73
N THR A 325 -18.07 6.68 -3.46
CA THR A 325 -19.01 5.96 -2.60
C THR A 325 -20.24 6.77 -2.23
N ALA A 326 -20.52 7.88 -2.94
CA ALA A 326 -21.65 8.75 -2.63
C ALA A 326 -23.01 8.01 -2.64
N GLY A 327 -23.14 6.97 -3.47
CA GLY A 327 -24.33 6.11 -3.55
C GLY A 327 -24.35 4.92 -2.59
N CYS A 328 -23.28 4.68 -1.83
CA CYS A 328 -23.20 3.58 -0.86
C CYS A 328 -23.99 3.91 0.42
N SER A 329 -24.55 2.88 1.03
CA SER A 329 -25.12 2.94 2.39
C SER A 329 -24.06 3.24 3.45
N ALA A 330 -24.50 3.67 4.64
CA ALA A 330 -23.59 3.91 5.76
C ALA A 330 -22.81 2.65 6.19
N ALA A 331 -23.41 1.46 6.06
CA ALA A 331 -22.75 0.19 6.36
C ALA A 331 -21.65 -0.13 5.35
N GLU A 332 -21.93 0.04 4.05
CA GLU A 332 -20.93 -0.16 2.99
C GLU A 332 -19.76 0.83 3.11
N LYS A 333 -20.05 2.11 3.41
CA LYS A 333 -19.01 3.10 3.71
C LYS A 333 -18.19 2.69 4.93
N THR A 334 -18.85 2.25 6.01
CA THR A 334 -18.14 1.77 7.19
C THR A 334 -17.20 0.61 6.84
N ALA A 335 -17.65 -0.37 6.05
CA ALA A 335 -16.82 -1.48 5.60
C ALA A 335 -15.60 -0.99 4.80
N LEU A 336 -15.81 -0.17 3.77
CA LEU A 336 -14.74 0.30 2.86
C LEU A 336 -13.71 1.23 3.52
N PHE A 337 -14.15 2.11 4.43
CA PHE A 337 -13.28 3.14 5.02
C PHE A 337 -12.63 2.70 6.34
N SER A 338 -13.17 1.72 7.06
CA SER A 338 -12.56 1.29 8.33
C SER A 338 -12.77 -0.18 8.68
N GLY A 339 -13.99 -0.70 8.51
CA GLY A 339 -14.39 -2.03 8.99
C GLY A 339 -13.57 -3.17 8.40
N THR A 340 -13.35 -3.16 7.09
CA THR A 340 -12.57 -4.22 6.42
C THR A 340 -11.12 -4.22 6.90
N ALA A 341 -10.47 -3.06 6.97
CA ALA A 341 -9.09 -2.94 7.47
C ALA A 341 -8.98 -3.36 8.94
N LYS A 342 -9.91 -2.93 9.81
CA LYS A 342 -9.95 -3.32 11.23
C LYS A 342 -9.99 -4.83 11.40
N ARG A 343 -10.86 -5.52 10.65
CA ARG A 343 -11.00 -6.98 10.73
C ARG A 343 -9.79 -7.70 10.15
N PHE A 344 -9.36 -7.33 8.94
CA PHE A 344 -8.25 -8.00 8.24
C PHE A 344 -6.96 -7.93 9.05
N TYR A 345 -6.59 -6.74 9.55
CA TYR A 345 -5.39 -6.55 10.36
C TYR A 345 -5.61 -6.73 11.87
N ARG A 346 -6.80 -7.14 12.32
CA ARG A 346 -7.11 -7.37 13.75
C ARG A 346 -6.74 -6.17 14.64
N LEU A 347 -7.09 -4.96 14.20
CA LEU A 347 -6.75 -3.72 14.91
C LEU A 347 -7.59 -3.56 16.17
N ALA A 348 -6.97 -3.19 17.29
CA ALA A 348 -7.63 -3.02 18.59
C ALA A 348 -8.09 -1.55 18.78
N ILE A 349 -9.06 -1.10 17.96
CA ILE A 349 -9.49 0.31 17.85
C ILE A 349 -11.00 0.49 17.59
#